data_AF-X1ILD4-F1
#
_entry.id   AF-X1ILD4-F1
#
_cell.length_a   1.000
_cell.length_b   1.000
_cell.length_c   1.000
_cell.angle_alpha   90.00
_cell.angle_beta   90.00
_cell.angle_gamma   90.00
#
_symmetry.space_group_name_H-M   'P 1'
#
loop_
_entity.id
_entity.type
_entity.pdbx_description
1 polymer ?
#
loop_
_entity_poly.entity_id
_entity_poly.type
_entity_poly.pdbx_seq_one_letter_code
_entity_poly.pdbx_strand_id
1 'polypeptide(L)'
;QYGSGKTGATNVLRTAGKKAAALVVILDVSKGVLAVIFAGLIIRGDYLVVGELGLGMLVAQVLAASAVIIGHIFPVFLKFKGGRGVAPFFGGLIALCPAAAVFGGGVLIIGAGLTRYASIGSIAGAVGTYTILVPLTILSGFPIEYLAYALVGTIIIIFMH
;
A
#
# COMPACT_ATOMS: atom_id res chain seq x y z
N GLN A 1 18.98 -2.79 -15.14
CA GLN A 1 20.40 -2.45 -15.36
C GLN A 1 20.75 -1.02 -14.91
N TYR A 2 19.79 -0.21 -14.43
CA TYR A 2 20.05 1.16 -13.97
C TYR A 2 19.51 1.41 -12.55
N GLY A 3 20.22 2.25 -11.79
CA GLY A 3 19.89 2.64 -10.42
C GLY A 3 19.85 1.47 -9.43
N SER A 4 18.81 1.36 -8.59
CA SER A 4 18.70 0.29 -7.57
C SER A 4 18.24 -1.05 -8.14
N GLY A 5 17.97 -1.13 -9.45
CA GLY A 5 17.43 -2.33 -10.10
C GLY A 5 15.95 -2.62 -9.80
N LYS A 6 15.30 -1.83 -8.92
CA LYS A 6 13.86 -1.91 -8.64
C LYS A 6 13.06 -1.04 -9.60
N THR A 7 11.81 -1.40 -9.84
CA THR A 7 10.92 -0.70 -10.79
C THR A 7 10.12 0.45 -10.17
N GLY A 8 10.31 0.73 -8.88
CA GLY A 8 9.58 1.77 -8.17
C GLY A 8 9.94 3.20 -8.61
N ALA A 9 9.06 4.14 -8.28
CA ALA A 9 9.14 5.54 -8.68
C ALA A 9 10.48 6.23 -8.38
N THR A 10 11.15 5.91 -7.26
CA THR A 10 12.47 6.47 -6.94
C THR A 10 13.54 6.09 -7.96
N ASN A 11 13.48 4.88 -8.51
CA ASN A 11 14.41 4.46 -9.55
C ASN A 11 14.07 5.14 -10.88
N VAL A 12 12.78 5.18 -11.22
CA VAL A 12 12.27 5.87 -12.41
C VAL A 12 12.63 7.35 -12.40
N LEU A 13 12.59 8.01 -11.23
CA LEU A 13 13.02 9.39 -11.07
C LEU A 13 14.48 9.59 -11.46
N ARG A 14 15.35 8.63 -11.13
CA ARG A 14 16.78 8.67 -11.45
C ARG A 14 17.06 8.36 -12.90
N THR A 15 16.26 7.51 -13.55
CA THR A 15 16.56 7.00 -14.90
C THR A 15 15.76 7.66 -16.02
N ALA A 16 14.52 8.09 -15.75
CA ALA A 16 13.57 8.59 -16.74
C ALA A 16 12.97 9.97 -16.37
N GLY A 17 13.35 10.54 -15.22
CA GLY A 17 13.00 11.90 -14.82
C GLY A 17 11.66 12.03 -14.08
N LYS A 18 11.36 13.28 -13.67
CA LYS A 18 10.26 13.61 -12.75
C LYS A 18 8.87 13.27 -13.30
N LYS A 19 8.61 13.55 -14.59
CA LYS A 19 7.30 13.30 -15.22
C LYS A 19 6.97 11.81 -15.24
N ALA A 20 7.93 10.98 -15.65
CA ALA A 20 7.77 9.53 -15.67
C ALA A 20 7.59 8.96 -14.25
N ALA A 21 8.36 9.44 -13.27
CA ALA A 21 8.22 9.02 -11.88
C ALA A 21 6.85 9.36 -11.30
N ALA A 22 6.32 10.56 -11.57
CA ALA A 22 5.00 10.97 -11.13
C ALA A 22 3.90 10.06 -11.72
N LEU A 23 3.97 9.75 -13.02
CA LEU A 23 3.03 8.83 -13.65
C LEU A 23 3.08 7.44 -13.00
N VAL A 24 4.28 6.92 -12.71
CA VAL A 24 4.44 5.62 -12.03
C VAL A 24 3.82 5.65 -10.63
N VAL A 25 4.03 6.71 -9.84
CA VAL A 25 3.38 6.84 -8.53
C VAL A 25 1.86 6.84 -8.67
N ILE A 26 1.30 7.60 -9.61
CA ILE A 26 -0.14 7.66 -9.84
C ILE A 26 -0.68 6.27 -10.16
N LEU A 27 -0.09 5.57 -11.13
CA LEU A 27 -0.53 4.22 -11.53
C LEU A 27 -0.39 3.20 -10.39
N ASP A 28 0.72 3.26 -9.64
CA ASP A 28 0.99 2.34 -8.53
C ASP A 28 0.08 2.58 -7.31
N VAL A 29 -0.33 3.82 -7.07
CA VAL A 29 -1.32 4.17 -6.05
C VAL A 29 -2.72 3.76 -6.52
N SER A 30 -3.08 4.11 -7.76
CA SER A 30 -4.39 3.83 -8.34
C SER A 30 -4.74 2.35 -8.32
N LYS A 31 -3.81 1.44 -8.63
CA LYS A 31 -4.10 0.00 -8.55
C LYS A 31 -4.48 -0.47 -7.13
N GLY A 32 -3.90 0.14 -6.08
CA GLY A 32 -4.25 -0.16 -4.70
C GLY A 32 -5.66 0.33 -4.37
N VAL A 33 -5.98 1.57 -4.76
CA VAL A 33 -7.32 2.16 -4.61
C VAL A 33 -8.36 1.33 -5.35
N LEU A 34 -8.10 1.02 -6.62
CA LEU A 34 -9.02 0.30 -7.49
C LEU A 34 -9.27 -1.14 -7.02
N ALA A 35 -8.27 -1.82 -6.45
CA ALA A 35 -8.47 -3.16 -5.91
C ALA A 35 -9.45 -3.18 -4.74
N VAL A 36 -9.36 -2.21 -3.82
CA VAL A 36 -10.31 -2.07 -2.71
C VAL A 36 -11.72 -1.76 -3.22
N ILE A 37 -11.83 -0.81 -4.16
CA ILE A 37 -13.13 -0.45 -4.74
C ILE A 37 -13.76 -1.64 -5.47
N PHE A 38 -13.01 -2.32 -6.34
CA PHE A 38 -13.53 -3.46 -7.09
C PHE A 38 -13.87 -4.64 -6.20
N ALA A 39 -13.07 -4.94 -5.17
CA ALA A 39 -13.44 -5.96 -4.18
C ALA A 39 -14.77 -5.62 -3.51
N GLY A 40 -14.98 -4.38 -3.08
CA GLY A 40 -16.25 -3.93 -2.51
C GLY A 40 -17.42 -4.05 -3.48
N LEU A 41 -17.23 -3.66 -4.74
CA LEU A 41 -18.27 -3.74 -5.77
C LEU A 41 -18.63 -5.17 -6.17
N ILE A 42 -17.67 -6.11 -6.13
CA ILE A 42 -17.90 -7.52 -6.43
C ILE A 42 -18.60 -8.22 -5.25
N ILE A 43 -18.17 -7.93 -4.02
CA ILE A 43 -18.65 -8.63 -2.81
C ILE A 43 -20.01 -8.08 -2.35
N ARG A 44 -20.31 -6.79 -2.61
CA ARG A 44 -21.61 -6.09 -2.59
C ARG A 44 -22.62 -6.34 -1.44
N GLY A 45 -22.33 -7.20 -0.47
CA GLY A 45 -23.13 -7.55 0.71
C GLY A 45 -22.22 -8.05 1.84
N ASP A 46 -22.82 -8.59 2.91
CA ASP A 46 -22.08 -8.89 4.14
C ASP A 46 -21.04 -10.02 3.98
N TYR A 47 -21.23 -10.98 3.07
CA TYR A 47 -20.33 -12.12 2.85
C TYR A 47 -20.31 -12.60 1.40
N LEU A 48 -19.13 -12.89 0.85
CA LEU A 48 -18.94 -13.72 -0.33
C LEU A 48 -18.46 -15.09 0.12
N VAL A 49 -19.26 -16.12 -0.13
CA VAL A 49 -18.93 -17.51 0.22
C VAL A 49 -18.02 -18.08 -0.87
N VAL A 50 -16.76 -18.35 -0.51
CA VAL A 50 -15.80 -19.09 -1.35
C VAL A 50 -15.58 -20.45 -0.70
N GLY A 51 -16.24 -21.49 -1.22
CA GLY A 51 -16.27 -22.82 -0.56
C GLY A 51 -17.07 -22.78 0.75
N GLU A 52 -16.51 -23.25 1.86
CA GLU A 52 -17.14 -23.10 3.19
C GLU A 52 -16.72 -21.82 3.92
N LEU A 53 -15.89 -20.97 3.30
CA LEU A 53 -15.39 -19.74 3.92
C LEU A 53 -16.23 -18.54 3.47
N GLY A 54 -16.99 -17.94 4.39
CA GLY A 54 -17.63 -16.65 4.19
C GLY A 54 -16.62 -15.51 4.34
N LEU A 55 -16.22 -14.86 3.26
CA LEU A 55 -15.41 -13.64 3.32
C LEU A 55 -16.31 -12.42 3.43
N GLY A 56 -16.21 -11.70 4.53
CA GLY A 56 -16.85 -10.39 4.62
C GLY A 56 -16.29 -9.39 3.61
N MET A 57 -17.08 -8.40 3.20
CA MET A 57 -16.64 -7.35 2.27
C MET A 57 -15.32 -6.70 2.69
N LEU A 58 -15.15 -6.40 3.98
CA LEU A 58 -13.94 -5.79 4.53
C LEU A 58 -12.71 -6.68 4.38
N VAL A 59 -12.86 -7.98 4.66
CA VAL A 59 -11.78 -8.96 4.51
C VAL A 59 -11.35 -9.05 3.05
N ALA A 60 -12.32 -9.09 2.12
CA ALA A 60 -12.01 -9.13 0.70
C ALA A 60 -11.30 -7.86 0.21
N GLN A 61 -11.70 -6.68 0.68
CA GLN A 61 -11.03 -5.42 0.37
C GLN A 61 -9.58 -5.40 0.85
N VAL A 62 -9.34 -5.83 2.08
CA VAL A 62 -8.00 -5.92 2.66
C VAL A 62 -7.14 -6.95 1.93
N LEU A 63 -7.68 -8.14 1.65
CA LEU A 63 -6.95 -9.16 0.88
C LEU A 63 -6.64 -8.69 -0.54
N ALA A 64 -7.56 -8.01 -1.21
CA ALA A 64 -7.33 -7.46 -2.54
C ALA A 64 -6.22 -6.40 -2.52
N ALA A 65 -6.23 -5.50 -1.53
CA ALA A 65 -5.17 -4.52 -1.34
C ALA A 65 -3.81 -5.20 -1.07
N SER A 66 -3.76 -6.20 -0.17
CA SER A 66 -2.56 -6.98 0.11
C SER A 66 -2.04 -7.74 -1.12
N ALA A 67 -2.93 -8.32 -1.92
CA ALA A 67 -2.58 -9.01 -3.15
C ALA A 67 -1.93 -8.06 -4.18
N VAL A 68 -2.40 -6.80 -4.25
CA VAL A 68 -1.76 -5.79 -5.11
C VAL A 68 -0.35 -5.42 -4.62
N ILE A 69 -0.11 -5.35 -3.31
CA ILE A 69 1.24 -5.14 -2.76
C ILE A 69 2.16 -6.29 -3.22
N ILE A 70 1.72 -7.54 -3.02
CA ILE A 70 2.48 -8.74 -3.39
C ILE A 70 2.73 -8.77 -4.90
N GLY A 71 1.70 -8.56 -5.72
CA GLY A 71 1.81 -8.55 -7.18
C GLY A 71 2.70 -7.42 -7.71
N HIS A 72 2.79 -6.28 -7.03
CA HIS A 72 3.74 -5.23 -7.38
C HIS A 72 5.20 -5.58 -7.02
N ILE A 73 5.41 -6.34 -5.95
CA ILE A 73 6.75 -6.77 -5.53
C ILE A 73 7.25 -7.95 -6.38
N PHE A 74 6.35 -8.89 -6.69
CA PHE A 74 6.62 -10.11 -7.46
C PHE A 74 5.75 -10.18 -8.73
N PRO A 75 5.87 -9.21 -9.66
CA PRO A 75 5.07 -9.21 -10.88
C PRO A 75 5.52 -10.32 -11.82
N VAL A 76 4.57 -11.15 -12.26
CA VAL A 76 4.80 -12.27 -13.19
C VAL A 76 5.47 -11.79 -14.47
N PHE A 77 5.02 -10.66 -15.02
CA PHE A 77 5.52 -10.08 -16.27
C PHE A 77 6.98 -9.60 -16.22
N LEU A 78 7.53 -9.37 -15.01
CA LEU A 78 8.92 -8.95 -14.83
C LEU A 78 9.74 -10.03 -14.12
N LYS A 79 9.40 -11.31 -14.33
CA LYS A 79 10.10 -12.47 -13.76
C LYS A 79 10.22 -12.36 -12.24
N PHE A 80 9.14 -11.94 -11.59
CA PHE A 80 9.03 -11.75 -10.13
C PHE A 80 10.03 -10.74 -9.53
N LYS A 81 10.53 -9.79 -10.34
CA LYS A 81 11.43 -8.72 -9.89
C LYS A 81 10.74 -7.36 -10.02
N GLY A 82 10.02 -6.96 -8.98
CA GLY A 82 9.23 -5.73 -8.94
C GLY A 82 9.77 -4.65 -8.00
N GLY A 83 8.83 -3.85 -7.48
CA GLY A 83 9.09 -2.72 -6.59
C GLY A 83 9.19 -3.11 -5.12
N ARG A 84 8.97 -2.13 -4.22
CA ARG A 84 9.03 -2.31 -2.75
C ARG A 84 7.67 -2.26 -2.05
N GLY A 85 6.57 -2.08 -2.79
CA GLY A 85 5.21 -2.16 -2.23
C GLY A 85 4.66 -0.87 -1.61
N VAL A 86 5.45 0.20 -1.50
CA VAL A 86 5.06 1.42 -0.76
C VAL A 86 3.89 2.18 -1.40
N ALA A 87 3.97 2.48 -2.70
CA ALA A 87 2.91 3.18 -3.41
C ALA A 87 1.56 2.40 -3.42
N PRO A 88 1.51 1.09 -3.75
CA PRO A 88 0.26 0.34 -3.65
C PRO A 88 -0.25 0.19 -2.21
N PHE A 89 0.64 0.09 -1.22
CA PHE A 89 0.25 0.07 0.19
C PHE A 89 -0.55 1.32 0.58
N PHE A 90 -0.01 2.50 0.28
CA PHE A 90 -0.72 3.76 0.52
C PHE A 90 -1.96 3.91 -0.36
N GLY A 91 -1.95 3.39 -1.60
CA GLY A 91 -3.14 3.33 -2.44
C GLY A 91 -4.29 2.55 -1.80
N GLY A 92 -4.02 1.37 -1.23
CA GLY A 92 -5.03 0.63 -0.47
C GLY A 92 -5.51 1.41 0.76
N LEU A 93 -4.61 2.04 1.51
CA LEU A 93 -5.00 2.88 2.65
C LEU A 93 -5.85 4.09 2.23
N ILE A 94 -5.62 4.72 1.07
CA ILE A 94 -6.45 5.82 0.60
C ILE A 94 -7.91 5.39 0.47
N ALA A 95 -8.17 4.15 0.02
CA ALA A 95 -9.52 3.63 -0.10
C ALA A 95 -10.10 3.13 1.23
N LEU A 96 -9.29 2.53 2.11
CA LEU A 96 -9.74 1.95 3.39
C LEU A 96 -9.86 3.00 4.51
N CYS A 97 -8.85 3.86 4.66
CA CYS A 97 -8.77 4.89 5.69
C CYS A 97 -7.93 6.09 5.18
N PRO A 98 -8.56 7.06 4.47
CA PRO A 98 -7.87 8.21 3.90
C PRO A 98 -7.04 9.00 4.92
N ALA A 99 -7.52 9.14 6.16
CA ALA A 99 -6.83 9.87 7.22
C ALA A 99 -5.46 9.23 7.56
N ALA A 100 -5.41 7.91 7.70
CA ALA A 100 -4.17 7.19 7.96
C ALA A 100 -3.21 7.27 6.75
N ALA A 101 -3.75 7.22 5.53
CA ALA A 101 -2.96 7.34 4.31
C ALA A 101 -2.31 8.72 4.17
N VAL A 102 -3.07 9.80 4.43
CA VAL A 102 -2.58 11.17 4.38
C VAL A 102 -1.53 11.41 5.44
N PHE A 103 -1.77 10.97 6.69
CA PHE A 103 -0.81 11.15 7.77
C PHE A 103 0.49 10.37 7.51
N GLY A 104 0.40 9.06 7.26
CA GLY A 104 1.57 8.23 6.99
C GLY A 104 2.31 8.62 5.70
N GLY A 105 1.56 9.04 4.66
CA GLY A 105 2.13 9.56 3.42
C GLY A 105 2.86 10.89 3.63
N GLY A 106 2.32 11.76 4.49
CA GLY A 106 3.00 12.97 4.95
C GLY A 106 4.32 12.66 5.67
N VAL A 107 4.29 11.73 6.63
CA VAL A 107 5.51 11.25 7.33
C VAL A 107 6.52 10.68 6.34
N LEU A 108 6.07 9.93 5.33
CA LEU A 108 6.95 9.42 4.27
C LEU A 108 7.64 10.55 3.52
N ILE A 109 6.87 11.51 3.01
CA ILE A 109 7.40 12.60 2.17
C ILE A 109 8.36 13.46 2.99
N ILE A 110 7.98 13.83 4.20
CA ILE A 110 8.80 14.64 5.11
C ILE A 110 10.06 13.85 5.49
N GLY A 111 9.92 12.60 5.93
CA GLY A 111 11.04 11.75 6.34
C GLY A 111 12.03 11.50 5.21
N ALA A 112 11.56 11.19 4.01
CA ALA A 112 12.41 11.04 2.82
C ALA A 112 13.09 12.36 2.42
N GLY A 113 12.40 13.49 2.57
CA GLY A 113 12.91 14.83 2.28
C GLY A 113 14.02 15.27 3.24
N LEU A 114 13.81 15.10 4.55
CA LEU A 114 14.76 15.48 5.60
C LEU A 114 16.00 14.59 5.61
N THR A 115 15.81 13.27 5.50
CA THR A 115 16.92 12.32 5.59
C THR A 115 17.64 12.11 4.25
N ARG A 116 17.03 12.54 3.13
CA ARG A 116 17.45 12.21 1.76
C ARG A 116 17.43 10.70 1.44
N TYR A 117 16.89 9.87 2.33
CA TYR A 117 16.75 8.44 2.16
C TYR A 117 15.28 8.06 2.00
N ALA A 118 14.91 7.63 0.79
CA ALA A 118 13.55 7.16 0.50
C ALA A 118 13.16 5.93 1.33
N SER A 119 14.12 5.12 1.75
CA SER A 119 13.91 3.96 2.60
C SER A 119 13.42 4.33 3.99
N ILE A 120 14.09 5.27 4.64
CA ILE A 120 13.74 5.75 5.97
C ILE A 120 12.35 6.37 5.94
N GLY A 121 12.07 7.24 4.96
CA GLY A 121 10.73 7.81 4.76
C GLY A 121 9.67 6.73 4.56
N SER A 122 9.94 5.70 3.75
CA SER A 122 8.95 4.63 3.49
C SER A 122 8.60 3.82 4.74
N ILE A 123 9.61 3.44 5.53
CA ILE A 123 9.42 2.68 6.78
C ILE A 123 8.72 3.58 7.81
N ALA A 124 9.20 4.80 8.02
CA ALA A 124 8.63 5.75 8.96
C ALA A 124 7.18 6.10 8.60
N GLY A 125 6.88 6.25 7.31
CA GLY A 125 5.52 6.50 6.83
C GLY A 125 4.59 5.32 7.07
N ALA A 126 5.03 4.10 6.77
CA ALA A 126 4.24 2.89 7.02
C ALA A 126 3.94 2.72 8.52
N VAL A 127 4.95 2.88 9.39
CA VAL A 127 4.77 2.86 10.85
C VAL A 127 3.91 4.04 11.33
N GLY A 128 4.06 5.21 10.71
CA GLY A 128 3.26 6.40 11.04
C GLY A 128 1.76 6.21 10.83
N THR A 129 1.33 5.28 9.97
CA THR A 129 -0.10 5.00 9.77
C THR A 129 -0.78 4.49 11.04
N TYR A 130 -0.05 3.81 11.95
CA TYR A 130 -0.61 3.33 13.22
C TYR A 130 -1.00 4.46 14.16
N THR A 131 -0.37 5.63 14.07
CA THR A 131 -0.72 6.81 14.87
C THR A 131 -2.20 7.20 14.67
N ILE A 132 -2.76 6.91 13.50
CA ILE A 132 -4.17 7.15 13.19
C ILE A 132 -5.00 5.87 13.37
N LEU A 133 -4.54 4.73 12.85
CA LEU A 133 -5.35 3.50 12.85
C LEU A 133 -5.58 2.92 14.24
N VAL A 134 -4.58 2.96 15.13
CA VAL A 134 -4.71 2.37 16.48
C VAL A 134 -5.75 3.12 17.32
N PRO A 135 -5.69 4.47 17.47
CA PRO A 135 -6.72 5.20 18.19
C PRO A 135 -8.11 5.04 17.57
N LEU A 136 -8.24 5.09 16.24
CA LEU A 136 -9.55 4.89 15.59
C LEU A 136 -10.13 3.51 15.91
N THR A 137 -9.32 2.46 15.88
CA THR A 137 -9.77 1.10 16.18
C THR A 137 -10.22 0.98 17.64
N ILE A 138 -9.41 1.47 18.59
CA ILE A 138 -9.68 1.33 20.02
C ILE A 138 -10.83 2.23 20.49
N LEU A 139 -10.86 3.49 20.05
CA LEU A 139 -11.77 4.51 20.58
C LEU A 139 -13.05 4.68 19.76
N SER A 140 -13.00 4.39 18.45
CA SER A 140 -14.12 4.60 17.52
C SER A 140 -14.65 3.30 16.93
N GLY A 141 -14.14 2.14 17.36
CA GLY A 141 -14.59 0.83 16.88
C GLY A 141 -14.29 0.59 15.39
N PHE A 142 -13.24 1.23 14.86
CA PHE A 142 -12.83 1.01 13.46
C PHE A 142 -12.47 -0.48 13.22
N PRO A 143 -12.70 -1.02 12.01
CA PRO A 143 -12.48 -2.44 11.74
C PRO A 143 -11.02 -2.87 11.92
N ILE A 144 -10.81 -3.97 12.64
CA ILE A 144 -9.46 -4.51 12.95
C ILE A 144 -8.74 -4.99 11.69
N GLU A 145 -9.48 -5.31 10.62
CA GLU A 145 -8.97 -5.71 9.32
C GLU A 145 -8.08 -4.61 8.73
N TYR A 146 -8.35 -3.33 8.99
CA TYR A 146 -7.52 -2.23 8.50
C TYR A 146 -6.19 -2.15 9.24
N LEU A 147 -6.17 -2.48 10.54
CA LEU A 147 -4.92 -2.65 11.29
C LEU A 147 -4.15 -3.87 10.80
N ALA A 148 -4.83 -4.98 10.51
CA ALA A 148 -4.19 -6.17 9.94
C ALA A 148 -3.57 -5.87 8.57
N TYR A 149 -4.26 -5.11 7.71
CA TYR A 149 -3.71 -4.61 6.44
C TYR A 149 -2.44 -3.78 6.67
N ALA A 150 -2.49 -2.83 7.61
CA ALA A 150 -1.34 -1.99 7.97
C ALA A 150 -0.17 -2.84 8.48
N LEU A 151 -0.43 -3.85 9.30
CA LEU A 151 0.55 -4.80 9.82
C LEU A 151 1.25 -5.58 8.71
N VAL A 152 0.48 -6.25 7.86
CA VAL A 152 1.01 -7.00 6.72
C VAL A 152 1.82 -6.09 5.80
N GLY A 153 1.27 -4.92 5.45
CA GLY A 153 1.94 -3.96 4.59
C GLY A 153 3.24 -3.41 5.18
N THR A 154 3.26 -3.08 6.48
CA THR A 154 4.45 -2.58 7.18
C THR A 154 5.55 -3.64 7.22
N ILE A 155 5.20 -4.88 7.58
CA ILE A 155 6.14 -6.01 7.62
C ILE A 155 6.76 -6.21 6.24
N ILE A 156 5.93 -6.28 5.19
CA ILE A 156 6.40 -6.43 3.81
C ILE A 156 7.32 -5.26 3.42
N ILE A 157 6.93 -4.02 3.70
CA ILE A 157 7.74 -2.84 3.37
C ILE A 157 9.09 -2.91 4.07
N ILE A 158 9.15 -3.28 5.34
CA ILE A 158 10.41 -3.42 6.09
C ILE A 158 11.30 -4.50 5.44
N PHE A 159 10.76 -5.69 5.17
CA PHE A 159 11.54 -6.78 4.55
C PHE A 159 12.05 -6.44 3.13
N MET A 160 11.34 -5.58 2.41
CA MET A 160 11.70 -5.19 1.05
C MET A 160 12.71 -4.04 0.97
N HIS A 161 13.10 -3.46 2.10
CA HIS A 161 13.92 -2.25 2.15
C HIS A 161 15.40 -2.50 2.39
#